data_AF-A0A5B7GFB7-F1
#
_entry.id   AF-A0A5B7GFB7-F1
#
_cell.length_a   1.000
_cell.length_b   1.000
_cell.length_c   1.000
_cell.angle_alpha   90.00
_cell.angle_beta   90.00
_cell.angle_gamma   90.00
#
_symmetry.space_group_name_H-M   'P 1'
#
loop_
_entity.id
_entity.type
_entity.pdbx_description
1 polymer ?
#
loop_
_entity_poly.entity_id
_entity_poly.type
_entity_poly.pdbx_seq_one_letter_code
_entity_poly.pdbx_strand_id
1 'polypeptide(L)' 'MCIVEAKLRAEIHVNFKEEGYNTWRRDRKDKGGGVLTMVRDNMERTKWKYWE' A
#
# COMPACT_ATOMS: atom_id res chain seq x y z
N MET A 1 6.26 1.95 -4.14
CA MET A 1 6.49 0.50 -4.26
C MET A 1 5.17 -0.23 -4.01
N CYS A 2 4.85 -1.27 -4.78
CA CYS A 2 3.66 -2.10 -4.58
C CYS A 2 4.08 -3.56 -4.45
N ILE A 3 3.65 -4.22 -3.38
CA ILE A 3 3.91 -5.62 -3.07
C ILE A 3 2.58 -6.35 -3.10
N VAL A 4 2.48 -7.33 -3.98
CA VAL A 4 1.31 -8.21 -4.14
C VAL A 4 1.57 -9.55 -3.45
N GLU A 5 0.50 -10.28 -3.12
CA GLU A 5 0.61 -11.54 -2.37
C GLU A 5 1.38 -11.36 -1.06
N ALA A 6 1.17 -10.22 -0.39
CA ALA A 6 1.83 -9.89 0.89
C ALA A 6 1.46 -10.88 2.02
N LYS A 7 0.42 -11.70 1.80
CA LYS A 7 -0.13 -12.72 2.71
C LYS A 7 -0.44 -12.15 4.11
N LEU A 8 -0.69 -10.84 4.17
CA LEU A 8 -1.11 -10.13 5.36
C LEU A 8 -2.58 -10.46 5.66
N ARG A 9 -2.87 -10.65 6.94
CA ARG A 9 -4.21 -10.86 7.48
C ARG A 9 -4.51 -9.78 8.51
N ALA A 10 -5.79 -9.52 8.77
CA ALA A 10 -6.20 -8.53 9.77
C ALA A 10 -5.62 -8.83 11.16
N GLU A 11 -5.45 -10.11 11.50
CA GLU A 11 -4.86 -10.61 12.75
C GLU A 11 -3.34 -10.38 12.84
N ILE A 12 -2.67 -10.16 11.70
CA ILE A 12 -1.24 -9.89 11.63
C ILE A 12 -1.05 -8.36 11.74
N HIS A 13 -0.87 -7.91 12.98
CA HIS A 13 -0.63 -6.52 13.33
C HIS A 13 0.84 -6.12 13.19
N VAL A 14 1.41 -6.29 12.00
CA VAL A 14 2.72 -5.72 11.68
C VAL A 14 2.54 -4.28 11.22
N ASN A 15 3.21 -3.35 11.91
CA ASN A 15 3.20 -1.94 11.56
C ASN A 15 4.39 -1.64 10.65
N PHE A 16 4.16 -1.68 9.33
CA PHE A 16 5.19 -1.36 8.34
C PHE A 16 5.36 0.16 8.26
N LYS A 17 6.29 0.67 9.06
CA LYS A 17 6.71 2.08 9.05
C LYS A 17 8.13 2.15 8.52
N GLU A 18 8.29 2.87 7.43
CA GLU A 18 9.58 3.22 6.83
C GLU A 18 9.67 4.74 6.78
N GLU A 19 10.81 5.30 7.14
CA GLU A 19 10.98 6.75 7.20
C GLU A 19 10.79 7.39 5.80
N GLY A 20 9.95 8.42 5.72
CA GLY A 20 9.65 9.11 4.47
C GLY A 20 8.66 8.38 3.56
N TYR A 21 7.97 7.34 4.05
CA TYR A 21 6.93 6.63 3.33
C TYR A 21 5.63 6.48 4.11
N ASN A 22 4.53 6.75 3.42
CA ASN A 22 3.19 6.37 3.81
C ASN A 22 2.89 4.95 3.30
N THR A 23 2.40 4.10 4.20
CA THR A 23 2.06 2.71 3.89
C THR A 23 0.55 2.50 3.87
N TRP A 24 0.05 1.91 2.79
CA TRP A 24 -1.34 1.53 2.59
C TRP A 24 -1.42 0.02 2.44
N ARG A 25 -2.22 -0.64 3.27
CA ARG A 25 -2.44 -2.09 3.20
C ARG A 25 -3.88 -2.41 2.86
N ARG A 26 -4.07 -3.46 2.07
CA ARG A 26 -5.37 -4.09 1.87
C ARG A 26 -5.21 -5.59 2.05
N ASP A 27 -5.71 -6.09 3.16
CA ASP A 27 -5.69 -7.51 3.47
C ASP A 27 -6.83 -8.22 2.74
N ARG A 28 -6.60 -9.49 2.40
CA ARG A 28 -7.67 -10.36 1.92
C ARG A 28 -8.35 -11.01 3.12
N LYS A 29 -9.68 -11.07 3.11
CA LYS A 29 -10.48 -11.64 4.21
C LYS A 29 -10.19 -13.13 4.44
N ASP A 30 -10.08 -13.90 3.35
CA ASP A 30 -9.88 -15.35 3.38
C ASP A 30 -8.75 -15.78 2.43
N LYS A 31 -7.91 -16.73 2.87
CA LYS A 31 -6.74 -17.29 2.13
C LYS A 31 -5.60 -16.29 1.88
N GLY A 32 -4.54 -16.71 1.18
CA GLY A 32 -3.41 -15.86 0.79
C GLY A 32 -3.81 -14.71 -0.16
N GLY A 33 -2.93 -13.72 -0.30
CA GLY A 33 -3.17 -12.54 -1.13
C GLY A 33 -2.84 -11.24 -0.40
N GLY A 34 -3.58 -10.18 -0.71
CA GLY A 34 -3.40 -8.86 -0.12
C GLY A 34 -2.33 -8.04 -0.81
N VAL A 35 -2.40 -6.72 -0.60
CA VAL A 35 -1.50 -5.73 -1.22
C VAL A 35 -0.97 -4.78 -0.16
N LEU A 36 0.32 -4.48 -0.26
CA LEU A 36 0.98 -3.41 0.49
C LEU A 36 1.53 -2.39 -0.50
N THR A 37 1.17 -1.13 -0.33
CA THR A 37 1.67 -0.02 -1.15
C THR A 37 2.41 0.96 -0.24
N MET A 38 3.64 1.30 -0.61
CA MET A 38 4.44 2.33 0.05
C MET A 38 4.62 3.51 -0.91
N VAL A 39 4.26 4.69 -0.45
CA VAL A 39 4.27 5.95 -1.21
C VAL A 39 5.20 6.91 -0.52
N ARG A 40 6.15 7.53 -1.24
CA ARG A 40 7.02 8.56 -0.67
C ARG A 40 6.18 9.75 -0.21
N ASP A 41 6.51 10.31 0.95
CA ASP A 41 5.74 11.40 1.56
C ASP A 41 5.75 12.69 0.73
N ASN A 42 6.79 12.87 -0.09
CA ASN A 42 6.92 14.01 -0.99
C ASN A 42 6.30 13.77 -2.38
N MET A 43 5.53 12.69 -2.58
CA MET A 43 4.77 12.51 -3.81
C MET A 43 3.49 13.34 -3.78
N GLU A 44 3.45 14.37 -4.61
CA GLU A 44 2.22 15.13 -4.84
C GLU A 44 1.29 14.38 -5.79
N ARG A 45 -0.01 14.37 -5.46
CA ARG A 45 -1.02 13.80 -6.34
C ARG A 45 -1.17 14.70 -7.56
N THR A 46 -0.57 14.31 -8.68
CA THR A 46 -0.80 15.01 -9.94
C THR A 46 -2.28 14.90 -10.30
N LYS A 47 -2.92 16.03 -10.63
CA LYS A 47 -4.26 16.00 -11.23
C LYS A 47 -4.13 15.29 -12.57
N TRP A 48 -4.99 14.31 -12.82
CA TRP A 48 -5.13 13.68 -14.12
C TRP A 48 -5.29 14.78 -15.17
N LYS A 49 -4.31 14.92 -16.06
CA LYS A 49 -4.48 15.72 -17.26
C LYS A 49 -5.32 14.86 -18.21
N TYR A 50 -6.59 15.21 -18.34
CA TYR A 50 -7.34 14.78 -19.52
C TYR A 50 -6.62 15.39 -20.71
N TRP A 51 -6.21 14.56 -21.66
CA TRP A 51 -5.71 15.02 -22.94
C TRP A 51 -6.92 15.60 -23.69
N GLU A 52 -6.95 16.92 -23.88
CA GLU A 52 -7.84 17.59 -24.84
C GLU A 52 -7.38 17.32 -26.27
#